data_AF-A0A963CZF3-F1
#
_entry.id   AF-A0A963CZF3-F1
#
_cell.length_a   1.000
_cell.length_b   1.000
_cell.length_c   1.000
_cell.angle_alpha   90.00
_cell.angle_beta   90.00
_cell.angle_gamma   90.00
#
_symmetry.space_group_name_H-M   'P 1'
#
loop_
_entity.id
_entity.type
_entity.pdbx_description
1 polymer ?
#
loop_
_entity_poly.entity_id
_entity_poly.type
_entity_poly.pdbx_seq_one_letter_code
_entity_poly.pdbx_strand_id
1 'polypeptide(L)'
;EPIFDKPLKDISFGKTLLRLFQTARRFEMEVQPQLVLLQKTLLNIEGLGRQLDPDLDLWKTAKPFLERWMNEQVGWRALVRHAREEAPGWAATLPQLPRLVHRALGTPDALAATRQELARLAAAQRRQSRVVALVGLLLAILVGFEAWRLAGG
;
A
#
# COMPACT_ATOMS: atom_id res chain seq x y z
N GLU A 1 -12.50 -1.76 -20.59
CA GLU A 1 -12.77 -0.69 -21.59
C GLU A 1 -12.88 0.68 -20.91
N PRO A 2 -12.35 1.73 -21.54
CA PRO A 2 -12.32 3.07 -20.95
C PRO A 2 -13.73 3.65 -20.95
N ILE A 3 -14.27 3.87 -19.75
CA ILE A 3 -15.58 4.53 -19.55
C ILE A 3 -15.49 6.03 -19.83
N PHE A 4 -14.27 6.57 -19.98
CA PHE A 4 -13.99 8.00 -20.09
C PHE A 4 -14.36 8.64 -21.44
N ASP A 5 -14.61 7.87 -22.50
CA ASP A 5 -14.93 8.41 -23.84
C ASP A 5 -16.43 8.56 -24.13
N LYS A 6 -17.31 8.31 -23.15
CA LYS A 6 -18.75 8.54 -23.29
C LYS A 6 -19.14 9.85 -22.59
N PRO A 7 -20.06 10.65 -23.17
CA PRO A 7 -20.48 11.90 -22.53
C PRO A 7 -21.00 11.61 -21.11
N LEU A 8 -20.57 12.41 -20.13
CA LEU A 8 -20.76 12.17 -18.68
C LEU A 8 -22.20 11.83 -18.26
N LYS A 9 -23.20 12.30 -19.02
CA LYS A 9 -24.62 11.99 -18.86
C LYS A 9 -24.97 10.48 -18.93
N ASP A 10 -24.14 9.68 -19.61
CA ASP A 10 -24.34 8.24 -19.79
C ASP A 10 -23.63 7.40 -18.70
N ILE A 11 -22.86 8.05 -17.81
CA ILE A 11 -22.09 7.39 -16.76
C ILE A 11 -22.86 7.49 -15.45
N SER A 12 -23.50 6.38 -15.05
CA SER A 12 -24.14 6.27 -13.73
C SER A 12 -23.12 6.46 -12.61
N PHE A 13 -23.36 7.46 -11.75
CA PHE A 13 -22.58 7.71 -10.54
C PHE A 13 -22.46 6.45 -9.67
N GLY A 14 -23.55 5.69 -9.52
CA GLY A 14 -23.56 4.41 -8.81
C GLY A 14 -22.56 3.40 -9.38
N LYS A 15 -22.46 3.27 -10.71
CA LYS A 15 -21.49 2.34 -11.36
C LYS A 15 -20.03 2.78 -11.16
N THR A 16 -19.76 4.08 -11.21
CA THR A 16 -18.41 4.63 -10.97
C THR A 16 -17.99 4.44 -9.53
N LEU A 17 -18.87 4.73 -8.57
CA LEU A 17 -18.64 4.51 -7.14
C LEU A 17 -18.45 3.01 -6.84
N LEU A 18 -19.23 2.14 -7.48
CA LEU A 18 -19.10 0.68 -7.38
C LEU A 18 -17.70 0.22 -7.82
N ARG A 19 -17.19 0.74 -8.94
CA ARG A 19 -15.82 0.43 -9.42
C ARG A 19 -14.76 0.95 -8.46
N LEU A 20 -14.96 2.10 -7.84
CA LEU A 20 -14.02 2.68 -6.87
C LEU A 20 -13.91 1.80 -5.62
N PHE A 21 -15.04 1.34 -5.08
CA PHE A 21 -15.07 0.38 -3.96
C PHE A 21 -14.57 -1.03 -4.34
N GLN A 22 -14.84 -1.51 -5.55
CA GLN A 22 -14.30 -2.80 -6.03
C GLN A 22 -12.79 -2.76 -6.22
N THR A 23 -12.27 -1.64 -6.73
CA THR A 23 -10.83 -1.40 -6.85
C THR A 23 -10.22 -1.32 -5.46
N ALA A 24 -10.85 -0.60 -4.53
CA ALA A 24 -10.41 -0.53 -3.14
C ALA A 24 -10.30 -1.90 -2.46
N ARG A 25 -11.29 -2.78 -2.67
CA ARG A 25 -11.25 -4.19 -2.20
C ARG A 25 -10.13 -5.01 -2.86
N ARG A 26 -9.82 -4.74 -4.13
CA ARG A 26 -8.77 -5.46 -4.88
C ARG A 26 -7.37 -5.10 -4.41
N PHE A 27 -7.20 -3.95 -3.76
CA PHE A 27 -5.96 -3.54 -3.08
C PHE A 27 -5.96 -3.89 -1.59
N GLU A 28 -6.78 -4.86 -1.16
CA GLU A 28 -6.85 -5.36 0.22
C GLU A 28 -7.11 -4.28 1.29
N MET A 29 -7.75 -3.16 0.94
CA MET A 29 -8.33 -2.30 1.97
C MET A 29 -9.49 -3.05 2.66
N GLU A 30 -9.55 -3.08 3.99
CA GLU A 30 -10.67 -3.65 4.74
C GLU A 30 -11.97 -2.87 4.45
N VAL A 31 -12.74 -3.35 3.47
CA VAL A 31 -14.04 -2.75 3.12
C VAL A 31 -15.13 -3.49 3.92
N GLN A 32 -15.56 -2.89 5.03
CA GLN A 32 -16.56 -3.45 5.94
C GLN A 32 -17.91 -3.74 5.24
N PRO A 33 -18.69 -4.76 5.69
CA PRO A 33 -19.96 -5.18 5.08
C PRO A 33 -21.01 -4.06 4.92
N GLN A 34 -20.96 -3.04 5.76
CA GLN A 34 -21.84 -1.87 5.79
C GLN A 34 -21.81 -1.07 4.47
N LEU A 35 -20.67 -1.12 3.76
CA LEU A 35 -20.46 -0.42 2.50
C LEU A 35 -21.23 -1.05 1.33
N VAL A 36 -21.67 -2.30 1.47
CA VAL A 36 -22.55 -2.97 0.48
C VAL A 36 -24.00 -2.50 0.62
N LEU A 37 -24.44 -2.14 1.83
CA LEU A 37 -25.79 -1.62 2.05
C LEU A 37 -25.92 -0.18 1.54
N LEU A 38 -24.88 0.65 1.71
CA LEU A 38 -24.78 1.99 1.11
C LEU A 38 -24.93 1.92 -0.42
N GLN A 39 -24.38 0.89 -1.07
CA GLN A 39 -24.53 0.68 -2.51
C GLN A 39 -25.99 0.48 -2.92
N LYS A 40 -26.79 -0.30 -2.15
CA LYS A 40 -28.23 -0.46 -2.40
C LYS A 40 -29.00 0.84 -2.18
N THR A 41 -28.66 1.60 -1.14
CA THR A 41 -29.31 2.89 -0.86
C THR A 41 -29.02 3.90 -1.97
N LEU A 42 -27.77 4.01 -2.41
CA LEU A 42 -27.36 4.93 -3.48
C LEU A 42 -27.95 4.54 -4.83
N LEU A 43 -28.05 3.25 -5.15
CA LEU A 43 -28.70 2.78 -6.38
C LEU A 43 -30.20 3.09 -6.37
N ASN A 44 -30.87 2.95 -5.22
CA ASN A 44 -32.28 3.26 -5.07
C ASN A 44 -32.55 4.77 -5.17
N ILE A 45 -31.70 5.59 -4.54
CA ILE A 45 -31.75 7.06 -4.64
C ILE A 45 -31.49 7.52 -6.08
N GLU A 46 -30.60 6.86 -6.83
CA GLU A 46 -30.38 7.14 -8.24
C GLU A 46 -31.59 6.79 -9.11
N GLY A 47 -32.24 5.66 -8.83
CA GLY A 47 -33.49 5.28 -9.49
C GLY A 47 -34.62 6.27 -9.24
N LEU A 48 -34.82 6.69 -7.99
CA LEU A 48 -35.80 7.70 -7.61
C LEU A 48 -35.46 9.08 -8.19
N GLY A 49 -34.18 9.47 -8.16
CA GLY A 49 -33.69 10.74 -8.70
C GLY A 49 -33.95 10.88 -10.19
N ARG A 50 -33.72 9.82 -10.98
CA ARG A 50 -34.04 9.81 -12.43
C ARG A 50 -35.55 9.72 -12.74
N GLN A 51 -36.36 9.18 -11.82
CA GLN A 51 -37.81 9.22 -11.96
C GLN A 51 -38.38 10.64 -11.75
N LEU A 52 -37.72 11.43 -10.89
CA LEU A 52 -38.10 12.81 -10.59
C LEU A 52 -37.51 13.84 -11.57
N ASP A 53 -36.26 13.65 -11.97
CA ASP A 53 -35.55 14.47 -12.97
C ASP A 53 -34.76 13.56 -13.92
N PRO A 54 -35.25 13.33 -15.15
CA PRO A 54 -34.62 12.44 -16.12
C PRO A 54 -33.18 12.84 -16.50
N ASP A 55 -32.84 14.12 -16.39
CA ASP A 55 -31.53 14.68 -16.77
C ASP A 55 -30.59 14.87 -15.57
N LEU A 56 -30.96 14.34 -14.40
CA LEU A 56 -30.19 14.47 -13.16
C LEU A 56 -28.81 13.81 -13.25
N ASP A 57 -27.77 14.64 -13.26
CA ASP A 57 -26.39 14.22 -13.01
C ASP A 57 -26.10 14.22 -11.51
N LEU A 58 -26.13 13.02 -10.90
CA LEU A 58 -25.83 12.82 -9.49
C LEU A 58 -24.39 13.14 -9.13
N TRP A 59 -23.42 12.98 -10.04
CA TRP A 59 -22.03 13.33 -9.74
C TRP A 59 -21.89 14.84 -9.57
N LYS A 60 -22.45 15.61 -10.51
CA LYS A 60 -22.46 17.08 -10.43
C LYS A 60 -23.14 17.57 -9.17
N THR A 61 -24.22 16.92 -8.76
CA THR A 61 -25.00 17.29 -7.56
C THR A 61 -24.31 16.87 -6.25
N ALA A 62 -23.69 15.69 -6.20
CA ALA A 62 -23.08 15.13 -5.00
C ALA A 62 -21.65 15.63 -4.73
N LYS A 63 -20.91 16.05 -5.76
CA LYS A 63 -19.53 16.55 -5.67
C LYS A 63 -19.29 17.54 -4.52
N PRO A 64 -20.07 18.63 -4.35
CA PRO A 64 -19.81 19.60 -3.28
C PRO A 64 -19.99 19.02 -1.87
N PHE A 65 -20.83 18.00 -1.71
CA PHE A 65 -21.00 17.32 -0.41
C PHE A 65 -19.79 16.42 -0.10
N LEU A 66 -19.31 15.68 -1.10
CA LEU A 66 -18.11 14.85 -0.99
C LEU A 66 -16.87 15.69 -0.67
N GLU A 67 -16.68 16.82 -1.36
CA GLU A 67 -15.54 17.73 -1.10
C GLU A 67 -15.57 18.29 0.33
N ARG A 68 -16.73 18.71 0.83
CA ARG A 68 -16.87 19.19 2.22
C ARG A 68 -16.57 18.09 3.22
N TRP A 69 -17.17 16.92 3.07
CA TRP A 69 -16.95 15.78 3.96
C TRP A 69 -15.49 15.35 3.99
N MET A 70 -14.84 15.27 2.82
CA MET A 70 -13.44 14.86 2.73
C MET A 70 -12.51 15.89 3.39
N ASN A 71 -12.80 17.19 3.29
CA ASN A 71 -12.09 18.23 4.02
C ASN A 71 -12.28 18.15 5.54
N GLU A 72 -13.41 17.63 6.02
CA GLU A 72 -13.69 17.46 7.45
C GLU A 72 -13.02 16.22 8.06
N GLN A 73 -12.79 15.18 7.25
CA GLN A 73 -12.20 13.91 7.68
C GLN A 73 -10.68 13.84 7.43
N VAL A 74 -10.21 14.34 6.27
CA VAL A 74 -8.81 14.22 5.82
C VAL A 74 -8.09 15.58 5.85
N GLY A 75 -8.82 16.68 6.08
CA GLY A 75 -8.22 18.01 6.06
C GLY A 75 -7.33 18.32 7.28
N TRP A 76 -6.55 19.41 7.17
CA TRP A 76 -5.67 19.91 8.23
C TRP A 76 -6.40 20.11 9.57
N ARG A 77 -7.66 20.53 9.53
CA ARG A 77 -8.51 20.68 10.73
C ARG A 77 -8.76 19.36 11.44
N ALA A 78 -8.94 18.27 10.69
CA ALA A 78 -9.13 16.93 11.24
C ALA A 78 -7.85 16.44 11.91
N LEU A 79 -6.70 16.63 11.24
CA LEU A 79 -5.38 16.32 11.79
C LEU A 79 -5.13 17.04 13.12
N VAL A 80 -5.37 18.35 13.18
CA VAL A 80 -5.19 19.13 14.42
C VAL A 80 -6.16 18.70 15.51
N ARG A 81 -7.41 18.40 15.16
CA ARG A 81 -8.42 17.90 16.11
C ARG A 81 -8.00 16.56 16.70
N HIS A 82 -7.62 15.60 15.87
CA HIS A 82 -7.14 14.28 16.33
C HIS A 82 -5.86 14.37 17.14
N ALA A 83 -4.90 15.21 16.72
CA ALA A 83 -3.70 15.45 17.51
C ALA A 83 -4.03 16.05 18.89
N ARG A 84 -5.06 16.90 19.00
CA ARG A 84 -5.52 17.46 20.28
C ARG A 84 -6.27 16.45 21.14
N GLU A 85 -7.06 15.57 20.53
CA GLU A 85 -7.76 14.48 21.20
C GLU A 85 -6.77 13.44 21.77
N GLU A 86 -5.70 13.15 21.02
CA GLU A 86 -4.63 12.23 21.40
C GLU A 86 -3.54 12.87 22.30
N ALA A 87 -3.48 14.21 22.35
CA ALA A 87 -2.47 14.96 23.10
C ALA A 87 -2.29 14.52 24.56
N PRO A 88 -3.35 14.20 25.34
CA PRO A 88 -3.19 13.72 26.72
C PRO A 88 -2.43 12.39 26.79
N GLY A 89 -2.65 11.48 25.83
CA GLY A 89 -1.92 10.22 25.73
C GLY A 89 -0.45 10.41 25.31
N TRP A 90 -0.20 11.40 24.44
CA TRP A 90 1.16 11.74 24.05
C TRP A 90 1.95 12.37 25.20
N ALA A 91 1.32 13.18 26.06
CA ALA A 91 1.95 13.74 27.25
C ALA A 91 2.46 12.66 28.22
N ALA A 92 1.80 11.51 28.30
CA ALA A 92 2.26 10.37 29.10
C ALA A 92 3.41 9.58 28.44
N THR A 93 3.52 9.62 27.11
CA THR A 93 4.44 8.77 26.32
C THR A 93 5.72 9.51 25.91
N LEU A 94 5.61 10.82 25.62
CA LEU A 94 6.73 11.72 25.27
C LEU A 94 7.90 11.68 26.27
N PRO A 95 7.67 11.70 27.59
CA PRO A 95 8.75 11.61 28.58
C PRO A 95 9.51 10.28 28.55
N GLN A 96 8.93 9.24 27.95
CA GLN A 96 9.52 7.90 27.86
C GLN A 96 10.39 7.72 26.62
N LEU A 97 10.20 8.55 25.59
CA LEU A 97 10.99 8.52 24.35
C LEU A 97 12.50 8.62 24.58
N PRO A 98 13.02 9.53 25.43
CA PRO A 98 14.45 9.60 25.72
C PRO A 98 14.99 8.27 26.23
N ARG A 99 14.26 7.58 27.11
CA ARG A 99 14.65 6.26 27.64
C ARG A 99 14.64 5.18 26.56
N LEU A 100 13.67 5.17 25.65
CA LEU A 100 13.61 4.23 24.53
C LEU A 100 14.78 4.45 23.56
N VAL A 101 15.06 5.71 23.22
CA VAL A 101 16.22 6.09 22.39
C VAL A 101 17.53 5.73 23.09
N HIS A 102 17.67 6.00 24.39
CA HIS A 102 18.86 5.63 25.16
C HIS A 102 19.04 4.12 25.27
N ARG A 103 17.97 3.32 25.40
CA ARG A 103 18.09 1.86 25.36
C ARG A 103 18.50 1.38 23.97
N ALA A 104 17.91 1.93 22.92
CA ALA A 104 18.22 1.54 21.54
C ALA A 104 19.67 1.87 21.17
N LEU A 105 20.19 3.03 21.62
CA LEU A 105 21.52 3.52 21.27
C LEU A 105 22.60 3.22 22.31
N GLY A 106 22.22 3.05 23.57
CA GLY A 106 23.12 2.98 24.71
C GLY A 106 23.31 1.59 25.31
N THR A 107 22.66 0.55 24.77
CA THR A 107 22.90 -0.84 25.21
C THR A 107 23.92 -1.49 24.27
N PRO A 108 25.19 -1.68 24.69
CA PRO A 108 26.22 -2.30 23.85
C PRO A 108 25.81 -3.70 23.40
N ASP A 109 25.04 -4.41 24.23
CA ASP A 109 24.58 -5.78 23.96
C ASP A 109 23.56 -5.85 22.82
N ALA A 110 22.67 -4.86 22.68
CA ALA A 110 21.69 -4.82 21.60
C ALA A 110 22.37 -4.58 20.23
N LEU A 111 23.38 -3.70 20.21
CA LEU A 111 24.22 -3.46 19.05
C LEU A 111 25.14 -4.66 18.76
N ALA A 112 25.65 -5.34 19.79
CA ALA A 112 26.46 -6.54 19.63
C ALA A 112 25.66 -7.71 19.07
N ALA A 113 24.43 -7.93 19.55
CA ALA A 113 23.51 -8.95 19.03
C ALA A 113 23.17 -8.68 17.56
N THR A 114 22.84 -7.43 17.22
CA THR A 114 22.57 -7.03 15.82
C THR A 114 23.80 -7.23 14.93
N ARG A 115 24.99 -6.87 15.41
CA ARG A 115 26.26 -7.09 14.69
C ARG A 115 26.57 -8.58 14.50
N GLN A 116 26.29 -9.42 15.50
CA GLN A 116 26.46 -10.88 15.37
C GLN A 116 25.51 -11.47 14.32
N GLU A 117 24.25 -11.02 14.28
CA GLU A 117 23.27 -11.45 13.28
C GLU A 117 23.74 -11.09 11.86
N LEU A 118 24.19 -9.83 11.67
CA LEU A 118 24.75 -9.36 10.40
C LEU A 118 26.02 -10.13 9.99
N ALA A 119 26.90 -10.45 10.94
CA ALA A 119 28.11 -11.23 10.69
C ALA A 119 27.79 -12.67 10.26
N ARG A 120 26.77 -13.30 10.87
CA ARG A 120 26.29 -14.64 10.48
C ARG A 120 25.74 -14.64 9.05
N LEU A 121 24.93 -13.65 8.69
CA LEU A 121 24.40 -13.50 7.34
C LEU A 121 25.53 -13.27 6.31
N ALA A 122 26.48 -12.40 6.62
CA ALA A 122 27.63 -12.15 5.76
C ALA A 122 28.51 -13.41 5.57
N ALA A 123 28.71 -14.21 6.62
CA ALA A 123 29.45 -15.46 6.55
C ALA A 123 28.73 -16.52 5.70
N ALA A 124 27.40 -16.62 5.83
CA ALA A 124 26.58 -17.50 5.01
C ALA A 124 26.65 -17.11 3.52
N GLN A 125 26.55 -15.82 3.21
CA GLN A 125 26.67 -15.30 1.84
C GLN A 125 28.05 -15.59 1.23
N ARG A 126 29.14 -15.43 1.99
CA ARG A 126 30.51 -15.71 1.51
C ARG A 126 30.71 -17.19 1.16
N ARG A 127 30.15 -18.11 1.96
CA ARG A 127 30.21 -19.55 1.64
C ARG A 127 29.48 -19.86 0.33
N GLN A 128 28.28 -19.32 0.16
CA GLN A 128 27.49 -19.50 -1.05
C GLN A 128 28.20 -18.95 -2.29
N SER A 129 28.77 -17.74 -2.20
CA SER A 129 29.53 -17.13 -3.30
C SER A 129 30.76 -17.95 -3.71
N ARG A 130 31.49 -18.53 -2.75
CA ARG A 130 32.65 -19.41 -3.05
C ARG A 130 32.24 -20.70 -3.76
N VAL A 131 31.14 -21.31 -3.35
CA VAL A 131 30.62 -22.52 -4.00
C VAL A 131 30.17 -22.21 -5.43
N VAL A 132 29.45 -21.10 -5.63
CA VAL A 132 29.03 -20.64 -6.97
C VAL A 132 30.25 -20.36 -7.86
N ALA A 133 31.29 -19.71 -7.33
CA ALA A 133 32.51 -19.43 -8.08
C ALA A 133 33.27 -20.71 -8.48
N LEU A 134 33.39 -21.70 -7.58
CA LEU A 134 34.04 -22.98 -7.87
C LEU A 134 33.26 -23.77 -8.93
N VAL A 135 31.94 -23.83 -8.81
CA VAL A 135 31.08 -24.48 -9.81
C VAL A 135 31.20 -23.79 -11.16
N GLY A 136 31.20 -22.45 -11.19
CA GLY A 136 31.43 -21.67 -12.41
C GLY A 136 32.78 -21.94 -13.06
N LEU A 137 33.86 -22.04 -12.27
CA LEU A 137 35.19 -22.36 -12.77
C LEU A 137 35.25 -23.77 -13.37
N LEU A 138 34.68 -24.77 -12.68
CA LEU A 138 34.62 -26.14 -13.17
C LEU A 138 33.83 -26.25 -14.48
N LEU A 139 32.69 -25.56 -14.57
CA LEU A 139 31.91 -25.49 -15.81
C LEU A 139 32.70 -24.80 -16.94
N ALA A 140 33.43 -23.73 -16.64
CA ALA A 140 34.26 -23.04 -17.64
C ALA A 140 35.40 -23.94 -18.15
N ILE A 141 36.04 -24.71 -17.26
CA ILE A 141 37.07 -25.70 -17.63
C ILE A 141 36.47 -26.80 -18.51
N LEU A 142 35.30 -27.33 -18.13
CA LEU A 142 34.62 -28.39 -18.88
C LEU A 142 34.22 -27.92 -20.28
N VAL A 143 33.63 -26.74 -20.40
CA VAL A 143 33.24 -26.14 -21.69
C VAL A 143 34.47 -25.85 -22.55
N GLY A 144 35.54 -25.31 -21.95
CA GLY A 144 36.81 -25.09 -22.65
C GLY A 144 37.44 -26.39 -23.17
N PHE A 145 37.36 -27.46 -22.38
CA PHE A 145 37.86 -28.78 -22.77
C PHE A 145 37.06 -29.39 -23.93
N GLU A 146 35.72 -29.34 -23.88
CA GLU A 146 34.87 -29.81 -25.00
C GLU A 146 35.06 -28.97 -26.26
N ALA A 147 35.20 -27.64 -26.14
CA ALA A 147 35.48 -26.77 -27.28
C ALA A 147 36.84 -27.08 -27.94
N TRP A 148 37.88 -27.33 -27.14
CA TRP A 148 39.19 -27.74 -27.65
C TRP A 148 39.13 -29.10 -28.35
N ARG A 149 38.39 -30.05 -27.79
CA ARG A 149 38.18 -31.38 -28.39
C ARG A 149 37.47 -31.30 -29.75
N LEU A 150 36.50 -30.40 -29.90
CA LEU A 150 35.77 -30.19 -31.15
C LEU A 150 36.59 -29.42 -32.21
N ALA A 151 37.51 -28.55 -31.81
CA ALA A 151 38.35 -27.77 -32.72
C ALA A 151 39.64 -28.50 -33.15
N GLY A 152 40.08 -29.50 -32.37
CA GLY A 152 41.30 -30.30 -32.63
C GLY A 152 41.06 -31.62 -33.35
N GLY A 153 39.87 -31.83 -33.93
CA GLY A 153 39.50 -33.00 -34.73
C GLY A 153 39.40 -32.68 -36.21
#